data_AF-A0A2T2T039-F1
#
_entry.id   AF-A0A2T2T039-F1
#
_cell.length_a   1.000
_cell.length_b   1.000
_cell.length_c   1.000
_cell.angle_alpha   90.00
_cell.angle_beta   90.00
_cell.angle_gamma   90.00
#
_symmetry.space_group_name_H-M   'P 1'
#
loop_
_entity.id
_entity.type
_entity.pdbx_description
1 polymer ?
#
loop_
_entity_poly.entity_id
_entity_poly.type
_entity_poly.pdbx_seq_one_letter_code
_entity_poly.pdbx_strand_id
1 'polypeptide(L)'
;MSNDAVDTTTPDTPEDERSAFEMAQEEEEDVDPRTIPQKLEEEPPIGEEIEYPDYPEEDHETWRILVERQMEQLPGRACEAYMRGQEVLQLEADRIPDLADLSRRLNEETGWTVANVPGLIHEKNFFSLLSQRKFPSTNYVRGRDELDYTPAPDCFHDIFGHMPMLTQPEFADFYQLYGQA
;
A
#
# COMPACT_ATOMS: atom_id res chain seq x y z
N MET A 1 61.04 11.48 4.43
CA MET A 1 59.86 10.64 4.14
C MET A 1 58.70 11.32 4.84
N SER A 2 57.94 12.13 4.09
CA SER A 2 56.75 12.83 4.57
C SER A 2 55.57 11.89 4.40
N ASN A 3 54.79 11.68 5.45
CA ASN A 3 53.56 10.88 5.42
C ASN A 3 52.41 11.89 5.40
N ASP A 4 51.87 12.18 4.21
CA ASP A 4 50.66 12.98 4.07
C ASP A 4 49.46 12.05 4.30
N ALA A 5 48.77 12.25 5.42
CA ALA A 5 47.48 11.64 5.67
C ALA A 5 46.45 12.33 4.76
N VAL A 6 45.83 11.55 3.87
CA VAL A 6 44.70 12.00 3.05
C VAL A 6 43.48 12.10 3.97
N ASP A 7 43.05 13.33 4.21
CA ASP A 7 41.77 13.68 4.81
C ASP A 7 40.65 13.24 3.85
N THR A 8 39.99 12.12 4.18
CA THR A 8 38.79 11.66 3.47
C THR A 8 37.55 12.22 4.14
N THR A 9 37.35 13.53 4.02
CA THR A 9 36.04 14.13 4.23
C THR A 9 35.24 13.94 2.95
N THR A 10 34.35 12.94 2.94
CA THR A 10 33.33 12.81 1.90
C THR A 10 32.47 14.08 1.92
N PRO A 11 32.24 14.78 0.80
CA PRO A 11 31.36 15.93 0.79
C PRO A 11 29.95 15.47 1.10
N ASP A 12 29.35 16.08 2.11
CA ASP A 12 27.93 15.96 2.46
C ASP A 12 27.13 16.50 1.26
N THR A 13 26.78 15.60 0.35
CA THR A 13 25.93 15.93 -0.80
C THR A 13 24.53 15.95 -0.23
N PRO A 14 23.78 17.06 -0.34
CA PRO A 14 22.42 17.09 0.16
C PRO A 14 21.65 15.93 -0.47
N GLU A 15 21.06 15.06 0.37
CA GLU A 15 20.18 14.00 -0.12
C GLU A 15 19.13 14.64 -1.02
N ASP A 16 19.01 14.12 -2.24
CA ASP A 16 17.91 14.51 -3.13
C ASP A 16 16.61 14.11 -2.42
N GLU A 17 15.81 15.11 -2.02
CA GLU A 17 14.58 14.90 -1.25
C GLU A 17 13.42 14.42 -2.11
N ARG A 18 13.62 14.34 -3.44
CA ARG A 18 12.62 13.88 -4.40
C ARG A 18 12.47 12.36 -4.35
N SER A 19 11.25 11.92 -4.60
CA SER A 19 10.91 10.52 -4.74
C SER A 19 11.50 9.89 -6.01
N ALA A 20 11.65 8.57 -5.99
CA ALA A 20 12.01 7.80 -7.18
C ALA A 20 11.06 8.05 -8.37
N PHE A 21 9.77 8.32 -8.08
CA PHE A 21 8.79 8.66 -9.10
C PHE A 21 9.08 10.02 -9.74
N GLU A 22 9.31 11.05 -8.93
CA GLU A 22 9.64 12.40 -9.44
C GLU A 22 10.91 12.39 -10.30
N MET A 23 11.91 11.59 -9.91
CA MET A 23 13.10 11.40 -10.74
C MET A 23 12.81 10.71 -12.08
N ALA A 24 11.87 9.78 -12.12
CA ALA A 24 11.51 9.04 -13.33
C ALA A 24 10.64 9.86 -14.31
N GLN A 25 10.00 10.92 -13.83
CA GLN A 25 8.97 11.68 -14.55
C GLN A 25 9.43 13.10 -14.93
N GLU A 26 10.72 13.41 -14.76
CA GLU A 26 11.30 14.75 -15.05
C GLU A 26 10.99 15.31 -16.45
N GLU A 27 10.73 14.45 -17.44
CA GLU A 27 10.51 14.83 -18.84
C GLU A 27 9.06 14.60 -19.32
N GLU A 28 8.11 14.20 -18.47
CA GLU A 28 6.71 13.96 -18.86
C GLU A 28 5.83 15.22 -18.68
N GLU A 29 5.14 15.62 -19.75
CA GLU A 29 4.34 16.87 -19.79
C GLU A 29 2.88 16.71 -19.28
N ASP A 30 2.39 15.48 -19.06
CA ASP A 30 0.99 15.20 -18.69
C ASP A 30 0.88 14.03 -17.70
N VAL A 31 1.38 14.25 -16.49
CA VAL A 31 1.40 13.25 -15.40
C VAL A 31 0.09 13.31 -14.63
N ASP A 32 -0.57 12.16 -14.41
CA ASP A 32 -1.77 12.09 -13.57
C ASP A 32 -1.41 12.56 -12.14
N PRO A 33 -2.10 13.55 -11.57
CA PRO A 33 -1.75 14.09 -10.26
C PRO A 33 -1.81 13.04 -9.14
N ARG A 34 -2.58 11.96 -9.30
CA ARG A 34 -2.67 10.86 -8.31
C ARG A 34 -1.41 10.01 -8.27
N THR A 35 -0.57 10.07 -9.31
CA THR A 35 0.70 9.33 -9.37
C THR A 35 1.86 10.11 -8.77
N ILE A 36 1.65 11.36 -8.35
CA ILE A 36 2.66 12.16 -7.66
C ILE A 36 2.69 11.76 -6.18
N PRO A 37 3.80 11.21 -5.64
CA PRO A 37 3.86 10.79 -4.25
C PRO A 37 3.66 11.95 -3.27
N GLN A 38 2.81 11.73 -2.28
CA GLN A 38 2.49 12.71 -1.24
C GLN A 38 3.31 12.46 0.02
N LYS A 39 3.91 13.50 0.58
CA LYS A 39 4.54 13.42 1.90
C LYS A 39 3.46 13.45 2.98
N LEU A 40 3.56 12.55 3.97
CA LEU A 40 2.68 12.61 5.13
C LEU A 40 3.21 13.64 6.13
N GLU A 41 2.42 14.67 6.39
CA GLU A 41 2.73 15.72 7.37
C GLU A 41 2.41 15.27 8.82
N GLU A 42 1.45 14.36 8.97
CA GLU A 42 0.97 13.83 10.24
C GLU A 42 0.88 12.29 10.19
N GLU A 43 0.81 11.65 11.36
CA GLU A 43 0.56 10.20 11.42
C GLU A 43 -0.88 9.92 10.95
N PRO A 44 -1.07 9.02 9.97
CA PRO A 44 -2.41 8.66 9.51
C PRO A 44 -3.19 7.90 10.59
N PRO A 45 -4.54 7.88 10.52
CA PRO A 45 -5.34 7.01 11.37
C PRO A 45 -4.94 5.54 11.20
N ILE A 46 -4.77 4.82 12.32
CA ILE A 46 -4.32 3.42 12.34
C ILE A 46 -5.34 2.52 13.03
N GLY A 47 -5.62 1.37 12.43
CA GLY A 47 -6.49 0.35 13.00
C GLY A 47 -7.86 0.88 13.41
N GLU A 48 -8.18 0.81 14.70
CA GLU A 48 -9.47 1.27 15.26
C GLU A 48 -9.74 2.78 15.11
N GLU A 49 -8.71 3.57 14.81
CA GLU A 49 -8.87 5.02 14.55
C GLU A 49 -9.44 5.29 13.14
N ILE A 50 -9.44 4.29 12.26
CA ILE A 50 -9.92 4.45 10.89
C ILE A 50 -11.45 4.42 10.90
N GLU A 51 -12.07 5.53 10.49
CA GLU A 51 -13.51 5.61 10.32
C GLU A 51 -13.93 4.98 8.99
N TYR A 52 -15.00 4.17 9.00
CA TYR A 52 -15.60 3.65 7.78
C TYR A 52 -16.27 4.77 6.98
N PRO A 53 -15.85 5.04 5.73
CA PRO A 53 -16.46 6.06 4.90
C PRO A 53 -17.93 5.74 4.57
N ASP A 54 -18.74 6.79 4.41
CA ASP A 54 -20.09 6.68 3.86
C ASP A 54 -20.01 6.53 2.33
N TYR A 55 -19.65 5.31 1.88
CA TYR A 55 -19.47 5.02 0.46
C TYR A 55 -20.80 5.15 -0.30
N PRO A 56 -20.80 5.81 -1.47
CA PRO A 56 -21.93 5.72 -2.38
C PRO A 56 -22.07 4.29 -2.92
N GLU A 57 -23.29 3.89 -3.28
CA GLU A 57 -23.55 2.53 -3.80
C GLU A 57 -22.70 2.22 -5.05
N GLU A 58 -22.38 3.23 -5.87
CA GLU A 58 -21.56 3.06 -7.07
C GLU A 58 -20.13 2.57 -6.77
N ASP A 59 -19.58 2.93 -5.62
CA ASP A 59 -18.26 2.49 -5.17
C ASP A 59 -18.31 1.01 -4.75
N HIS A 60 -19.36 0.63 -4.01
CA HIS A 60 -19.60 -0.78 -3.67
C HIS A 60 -19.85 -1.65 -4.91
N GLU A 61 -20.56 -1.13 -5.91
CA GLU A 61 -20.75 -1.82 -7.19
C GLU A 61 -19.44 -1.97 -7.96
N THR A 62 -18.57 -0.95 -7.95
CA THR A 62 -17.26 -1.01 -8.60
C THR A 62 -16.36 -2.04 -7.93
N TRP A 63 -16.29 -2.03 -6.59
CA TRP A 63 -15.63 -3.07 -5.81
C TRP A 63 -16.12 -4.48 -6.18
N ARG A 64 -17.44 -4.68 -6.21
CA ARG A 64 -18.05 -5.96 -6.55
C ARG A 64 -17.60 -6.48 -7.90
N ILE A 65 -17.65 -5.63 -8.93
CA ILE A 65 -17.23 -5.98 -10.29
C ILE A 65 -15.75 -6.39 -10.31
N LEU A 66 -14.89 -5.65 -9.61
CA LEU A 66 -13.46 -5.93 -9.55
C LEU A 66 -13.17 -7.26 -8.84
N VAL A 67 -13.77 -7.50 -7.67
CA VAL A 67 -13.61 -8.75 -6.92
C VAL A 67 -14.12 -9.94 -7.72
N GLU A 68 -15.34 -9.88 -8.26
CA GLU A 68 -15.93 -10.98 -9.03
C GLU A 68 -15.05 -11.35 -10.24
N ARG A 69 -14.64 -10.36 -11.04
CA ARG A 69 -13.75 -10.59 -12.19
C ARG A 69 -12.44 -11.24 -11.79
N GLN A 70 -11.82 -10.79 -10.70
CA GLN A 70 -10.55 -11.36 -10.27
C GLN A 70 -10.71 -12.76 -9.68
N MET A 71 -11.74 -13.00 -8.87
CA MET A 71 -12.00 -14.32 -8.28
C MET A 71 -12.27 -15.41 -9.33
N GLU A 72 -12.80 -15.05 -10.50
CA GLU A 72 -12.89 -15.98 -11.65
C GLU A 72 -11.53 -16.37 -12.25
N GLN A 73 -10.52 -15.49 -12.14
CA GLN A 73 -9.19 -15.67 -12.76
C GLN A 73 -8.16 -16.29 -11.83
N LEU A 74 -8.29 -16.11 -10.51
CA LEU A 74 -7.30 -16.53 -9.52
C LEU A 74 -7.09 -18.05 -9.41
N PRO A 75 -8.11 -18.93 -9.54
CA PRO A 75 -7.91 -20.38 -9.40
C PRO A 75 -6.85 -20.93 -10.36
N GLY A 76 -5.82 -21.57 -9.81
CA GLY A 76 -4.69 -22.11 -10.57
C GLY A 76 -3.65 -21.06 -11.02
N ARG A 77 -3.82 -19.79 -10.64
CA ARG A 77 -2.85 -18.70 -10.92
C ARG A 77 -2.29 -18.09 -9.64
N ALA A 78 -3.13 -17.85 -8.64
CA ALA A 78 -2.71 -17.38 -7.33
C ALA A 78 -2.11 -18.52 -6.50
N CYS A 79 -1.17 -18.18 -5.62
CA CYS A 79 -0.63 -19.15 -4.67
C CYS A 79 -1.66 -19.49 -3.58
N GLU A 80 -1.53 -20.67 -2.97
CA GLU A 80 -2.42 -21.11 -1.88
C GLU A 80 -2.41 -20.16 -0.69
N ALA A 81 -1.24 -19.58 -0.41
CA ALA A 81 -1.03 -18.57 0.63
C ALA A 81 -1.97 -17.35 0.47
N TYR A 82 -2.08 -16.85 -0.76
CA TYR A 82 -2.96 -15.75 -1.11
C TYR A 82 -4.44 -16.15 -0.97
N MET A 83 -4.83 -17.32 -1.47
CA MET A 83 -6.21 -17.80 -1.39
C MET A 83 -6.66 -17.99 0.08
N ARG A 84 -5.78 -18.50 0.94
CA ARG A 84 -6.03 -18.55 2.39
C ARG A 84 -6.19 -17.15 2.99
N GLY A 85 -5.37 -16.20 2.57
CA GLY A 85 -5.46 -14.81 3.04
C GLY A 85 -6.80 -14.16 2.72
N GLN A 86 -7.37 -14.43 1.54
CA GLN A 86 -8.73 -13.99 1.17
C GLN A 86 -9.79 -14.49 2.18
N GLU A 87 -9.71 -15.77 2.57
CA GLU A 87 -10.62 -16.38 3.56
C GLU A 87 -10.45 -15.80 4.96
N VAL A 88 -9.20 -15.63 5.41
CA VAL A 88 -8.85 -15.07 6.73
C VAL A 88 -9.35 -13.64 6.87
N LEU A 89 -9.16 -12.83 5.84
CA LEU A 89 -9.60 -11.44 5.80
C LEU A 89 -11.10 -11.30 5.54
N GLN A 90 -11.80 -12.38 5.15
CA GLN A 90 -13.21 -12.37 4.78
C GLN A 90 -13.51 -11.32 3.70
N LEU A 91 -12.70 -11.32 2.65
CA LEU A 91 -12.89 -10.43 1.52
C LEU A 91 -14.05 -10.92 0.65
N GLU A 92 -15.19 -10.27 0.80
CA GLU A 92 -16.41 -10.54 0.05
C GLU A 92 -16.61 -9.50 -1.06
N ALA A 93 -17.38 -9.87 -2.09
CA ALA A 93 -17.66 -8.97 -3.22
C ALA A 93 -18.79 -7.97 -2.95
N ASP A 94 -19.58 -8.15 -1.88
CA ASP A 94 -20.82 -7.41 -1.70
C ASP A 94 -20.61 -5.92 -1.39
N ARG A 95 -19.55 -5.58 -0.64
CA ARG A 95 -19.21 -4.21 -0.21
C ARG A 95 -17.71 -4.02 0.00
N ILE A 96 -17.29 -2.76 -0.04
CA ILE A 96 -15.93 -2.37 0.34
C ILE A 96 -15.73 -2.70 1.82
N PRO A 97 -14.68 -3.47 2.19
CA PRO A 97 -14.41 -3.84 3.58
C PRO A 97 -14.05 -2.64 4.45
N ASP A 98 -14.35 -2.74 5.75
CA ASP A 98 -13.88 -1.78 6.75
C ASP A 98 -12.39 -2.01 7.05
N LEU A 99 -11.56 -0.98 6.85
CA LEU A 99 -10.13 -1.05 7.12
C LEU A 99 -9.82 -1.30 8.60
N ALA A 100 -10.66 -0.85 9.54
CA ALA A 100 -10.48 -1.15 10.96
C ALA A 100 -10.67 -2.64 11.23
N ASP A 101 -11.69 -3.26 10.63
CA ASP A 101 -11.95 -4.71 10.71
C ASP A 101 -10.81 -5.51 10.10
N LEU A 102 -10.33 -5.11 8.91
CA LEU A 102 -9.18 -5.74 8.26
C LEU A 102 -7.91 -5.61 9.11
N SER A 103 -7.69 -4.43 9.70
CA SER A 103 -6.57 -4.19 10.60
C SER A 103 -6.60 -5.10 11.83
N ARG A 104 -7.78 -5.35 12.43
CA ARG A 104 -7.89 -6.31 13.54
C ARG A 104 -7.48 -7.71 13.12
N ARG A 105 -7.97 -8.19 11.98
CA ARG A 105 -7.66 -9.54 11.46
C ARG A 105 -6.18 -9.71 11.16
N LEU A 106 -5.57 -8.73 10.49
CA LEU A 106 -4.13 -8.73 10.24
C LEU A 106 -3.33 -8.72 11.54
N ASN A 107 -3.82 -8.00 12.56
CA ASN A 107 -3.12 -7.92 13.84
C ASN A 107 -3.14 -9.27 14.56
N GLU A 108 -4.28 -9.96 14.54
CA GLU A 108 -4.43 -11.30 15.11
C GLU A 108 -3.55 -12.34 14.41
N GLU A 109 -3.36 -12.25 13.10
CA GLU A 109 -2.61 -13.24 12.31
C GLU A 109 -1.10 -13.00 12.33
N THR A 110 -0.66 -11.75 12.13
CA THR A 110 0.76 -11.44 11.93
C THR A 110 1.23 -10.18 12.65
N GLY A 111 0.39 -9.59 13.51
CA GLY A 111 0.70 -8.35 14.21
C GLY A 111 0.73 -7.11 13.31
N TRP A 112 0.32 -7.23 12.05
CA TRP A 112 0.20 -6.10 11.12
C TRP A 112 -1.08 -5.31 11.38
N THR A 113 -1.03 -4.00 11.20
CA THR A 113 -2.22 -3.13 11.21
C THR A 113 -2.30 -2.32 9.91
N VAL A 114 -3.46 -1.72 9.64
CA VAL A 114 -3.65 -0.83 8.50
C VAL A 114 -3.47 0.62 8.94
N ALA A 115 -2.86 1.43 8.08
CA ALA A 115 -2.76 2.88 8.19
C ALA A 115 -3.50 3.53 7.00
N ASN A 116 -4.50 4.38 7.25
CA ASN A 116 -5.29 5.00 6.19
C ASN A 116 -4.56 6.20 5.58
N VAL A 117 -4.13 6.09 4.31
CA VAL A 117 -3.32 7.11 3.62
C VAL A 117 -4.08 7.78 2.48
N PRO A 118 -3.76 9.04 2.12
CA PRO A 118 -4.56 9.82 1.17
C PRO A 118 -4.40 9.40 -0.31
N GLY A 119 -3.47 8.49 -0.61
CA GLY A 119 -3.12 8.11 -1.97
C GLY A 119 -1.73 7.49 -2.03
N LEU A 120 -1.06 7.66 -3.17
CA LEU A 120 0.35 7.33 -3.28
C LEU A 120 1.17 8.24 -2.36
N ILE A 121 1.93 7.65 -1.44
CA ILE A 121 2.78 8.36 -0.48
C ILE A 121 4.25 8.26 -0.84
N HIS A 122 5.04 9.24 -0.37
CA HIS A 122 6.49 9.26 -0.52
C HIS A 122 7.13 8.00 0.10
N GLU A 123 8.17 7.44 -0.55
CA GLU A 123 8.76 6.15 -0.18
C GLU A 123 9.31 6.14 1.25
N LYS A 124 9.92 7.24 1.71
CA LYS A 124 10.37 7.39 3.11
C LYS A 124 9.20 7.21 4.10
N ASN A 125 8.00 7.71 3.81
CA ASN A 125 6.81 7.48 4.63
C ASN A 125 6.34 6.03 4.51
N PHE A 126 6.28 5.49 3.29
CA PHE A 126 5.86 4.11 3.03
C PHE A 126 6.72 3.09 3.79
N PHE A 127 8.04 3.15 3.64
CA PHE A 127 8.95 2.22 4.32
C PHE A 127 8.98 2.40 5.83
N SER A 128 8.83 3.64 6.33
CA SER A 128 8.70 3.89 7.76
C SER A 128 7.49 3.16 8.35
N LEU A 129 6.33 3.17 7.66
CA LEU A 129 5.14 2.43 8.06
C LEU A 129 5.39 0.91 8.03
N LEU A 130 5.96 0.39 6.95
CA LEU A 130 6.25 -1.06 6.83
C LEU A 130 7.19 -1.55 7.94
N SER A 131 8.20 -0.76 8.31
CA SER A 131 9.15 -1.10 9.38
C SER A 131 8.46 -1.35 10.73
N GLN A 132 7.28 -0.75 10.91
CA GLN A 132 6.43 -0.81 12.10
C GLN A 132 5.25 -1.77 11.96
N ARG A 133 5.21 -2.61 10.91
CA ARG A 133 4.07 -3.48 10.55
C ARG A 133 2.76 -2.72 10.33
N LYS A 134 2.85 -1.50 9.81
CA LYS A 134 1.68 -0.71 9.41
C LYS A 134 1.60 -0.73 7.89
N PHE A 135 0.57 -1.37 7.33
CA PHE A 135 0.36 -1.38 5.89
C PHE A 135 -0.43 -0.13 5.47
N PRO A 136 0.14 0.75 4.62
CA PRO A 136 -0.58 1.91 4.10
C PRO A 136 -1.65 1.44 3.10
N SER A 137 -2.90 1.84 3.34
CA SER A 137 -4.02 1.58 2.43
C SER A 137 -4.77 2.88 2.20
N THR A 138 -5.15 3.12 0.95
CA THR A 138 -6.17 4.11 0.61
C THR A 138 -7.55 3.60 1.01
N ASN A 139 -8.52 4.52 1.11
CA ASN A 139 -9.92 4.21 1.43
C ASN A 139 -10.90 4.65 0.33
N TYR A 140 -10.43 4.86 -0.91
CA TYR A 140 -11.27 5.15 -2.07
C TYR A 140 -11.08 4.07 -3.13
N VAL A 141 -12.12 3.79 -3.92
CA VAL A 141 -12.04 2.88 -5.06
C VAL A 141 -12.01 3.69 -6.36
N ARG A 142 -11.36 3.16 -7.40
CA ARG A 142 -11.36 3.76 -8.74
C ARG A 142 -12.77 3.89 -9.34
N GLY A 143 -12.90 4.77 -10.33
CA GLY A 143 -14.14 4.94 -11.10
C GLY A 143 -14.44 3.77 -12.05
N ARG A 144 -15.69 3.67 -12.51
CA ARG A 144 -16.13 2.64 -13.46
C ARG A 144 -15.47 2.71 -14.84
N ASP A 145 -14.98 3.88 -15.22
CA ASP A 145 -14.20 4.11 -16.43
C ASP A 145 -12.74 3.63 -16.31
N GLU A 146 -12.29 3.32 -15.10
CA GLU A 146 -10.93 2.85 -14.77
C GLU A 146 -10.89 1.38 -14.32
N LEU A 147 -11.96 0.60 -14.56
CA LEU A 147 -12.05 -0.80 -14.11
C LEU A 147 -10.86 -1.65 -14.58
N ASP A 148 -10.45 -1.48 -15.83
CA ASP A 148 -9.38 -2.26 -16.43
C ASP A 148 -7.98 -1.69 -16.12
N TYR A 149 -7.90 -0.40 -15.75
CA TYR A 149 -6.65 0.28 -15.42
C TYR A 149 -6.91 1.54 -14.58
N THR A 150 -6.21 1.66 -13.45
CA THR A 150 -6.06 2.90 -12.67
C THR A 150 -4.58 3.29 -12.68
N PRO A 151 -4.23 4.58 -12.82
CA PRO A 151 -2.84 5.02 -12.82
C PRO A 151 -2.22 5.05 -11.42
N ALA A 152 -3.04 5.20 -10.37
CA ALA A 152 -2.61 5.26 -8.98
C ALA A 152 -3.27 4.15 -8.14
N PRO A 153 -2.63 3.70 -7.04
CA PRO A 153 -3.22 2.69 -6.16
C PRO A 153 -4.53 3.19 -5.54
N ASP A 154 -5.51 2.31 -5.50
CA ASP A 154 -6.80 2.49 -4.83
C ASP A 154 -7.02 1.37 -3.80
N CYS A 155 -8.12 1.43 -3.05
CA CYS A 155 -8.35 0.49 -1.95
C CYS A 155 -8.51 -0.94 -2.46
N PHE A 156 -8.96 -1.14 -3.70
CA PHE A 156 -8.98 -2.46 -4.33
C PHE A 156 -7.57 -3.02 -4.51
N HIS A 157 -6.64 -2.24 -5.06
CA HIS A 157 -5.23 -2.64 -5.16
C HIS A 157 -4.64 -2.99 -3.78
N ASP A 158 -4.87 -2.13 -2.80
CA ASP A 158 -4.30 -2.27 -1.45
C ASP A 158 -4.87 -3.49 -0.73
N ILE A 159 -6.19 -3.56 -0.61
CA ILE A 159 -6.92 -4.59 0.14
C ILE A 159 -6.86 -5.93 -0.58
N PHE A 160 -7.26 -5.99 -1.86
CA PHE A 160 -7.36 -7.26 -2.57
C PHE A 160 -6.00 -7.73 -3.08
N GLY A 161 -5.13 -6.81 -3.49
CA GLY A 161 -3.82 -7.15 -4.06
C GLY A 161 -2.78 -7.55 -3.03
N HIS A 162 -2.65 -6.80 -1.93
CA HIS A 162 -1.54 -6.98 -0.98
C HIS A 162 -1.94 -7.70 0.31
N MET A 163 -3.01 -7.25 0.97
CA MET A 163 -3.32 -7.69 2.34
C MET A 163 -3.44 -9.21 2.52
N PRO A 164 -3.97 -10.01 1.57
CA PRO A 164 -4.01 -11.47 1.72
C PRO A 164 -2.64 -12.08 1.98
N MET A 165 -1.57 -11.58 1.34
CA MET A 165 -0.22 -12.08 1.59
C MET A 165 0.33 -11.69 2.96
N LEU A 166 -0.14 -10.58 3.55
CA LEU A 166 0.25 -10.16 4.90
C LEU A 166 -0.32 -11.05 6.01
N THR A 167 -1.25 -11.95 5.69
CA THR A 167 -1.70 -13.01 6.61
C THR A 167 -0.69 -14.15 6.77
N GLN A 168 0.32 -14.22 5.90
CA GLN A 168 1.37 -15.25 5.97
C GLN A 168 2.56 -14.75 6.78
N PRO A 169 2.90 -15.39 7.92
CA PRO A 169 3.97 -14.91 8.82
C PRO A 169 5.30 -14.66 8.11
N GLU A 170 5.74 -15.58 7.24
CA GLU A 170 7.03 -15.45 6.55
C GLU A 170 7.05 -14.27 5.57
N PHE A 171 5.93 -14.01 4.88
CA PHE A 171 5.81 -12.87 3.98
C PHE A 171 5.71 -11.56 4.78
N ALA A 172 4.91 -11.54 5.84
CA ALA A 172 4.79 -10.41 6.76
C ALA A 172 6.13 -10.01 7.38
N ASP A 173 6.94 -10.98 7.83
CA ASP A 173 8.27 -10.72 8.39
C ASP A 173 9.24 -10.20 7.33
N PHE A 174 9.23 -10.80 6.13
CA PHE A 174 10.01 -10.32 4.99
C PHE A 174 9.64 -8.88 4.63
N TYR A 175 8.35 -8.55 4.60
CA TYR A 175 7.88 -7.23 4.22
C TYR A 175 8.24 -6.17 5.25
N GLN A 176 8.25 -6.52 6.55
CA GLN A 176 8.74 -5.64 7.60
C GLN A 176 10.25 -5.39 7.46
N LEU A 177 11.03 -6.45 7.21
CA LEU A 177 12.48 -6.36 6.99
C LEU A 177 12.81 -5.43 5.82
N TYR A 178 11.99 -5.47 4.76
CA TYR A 178 12.15 -4.58 3.62
C TYR A 178 11.96 -3.11 3.99
N GLY A 179 11.02 -2.78 4.89
CA GLY A 179 10.85 -1.43 5.42
C GLY A 179 11.95 -0.97 6.40
N GLN A 180 12.70 -1.90 7.00
CA GLN A 180 13.78 -1.59 7.95
C GLN A 180 15.14 -1.36 7.28
N ALA A 181 15.29 -1.78 6.02
CA ALA A 181 16.55 -1.72 5.27
C ALA A 181 16.85 -0.32 4.75
#